data_AF-A0A1H6JJG1-F1
#
_entry.id   AF-A0A1H6JJG1-F1
#
_cell.length_a   1.000
_cell.length_b   1.000
_cell.length_c   1.000
_cell.angle_alpha   90.00
_cell.angle_beta   90.00
_cell.angle_gamma   90.00
#
_symmetry.space_group_name_H-M   'P 1'
#
loop_
_entity.id
_entity.type
_entity.pdbx_description
1 polymer ?
#
loop_
_entity_poly.entity_id
_entity_poly.type
_entity_poly.pdbx_seq_one_letter_code
_entity_poly.pdbx_strand_id
1 'polypeptide(L)'
;MKNIQGGHLTTNNKSKRANSGLKFKEASVIGNPVAYAMGQAQYLCRSKIKPYMPYYLSTLDEKMWRSGLSDMLYPSTWVPGMNEVSLNKNQTDKFLKSWGSLYPRSGFLNQKNEVKTASVIAARALAVVSDGGARIYQSSGCASADCMKKNGKWQMISPVEEKSCRAFGIESVEALKDKVDKDGQYGWTAWRNYGCCIPGPGMFIGSSITGCLN
;
A
#
# COMPACT_ATOMS: atom_id res chain seq x y z
N MET A 1 -11.87 1.27 24.72
CA MET A 1 -11.88 2.43 23.80
C MET A 1 -12.92 2.16 22.74
N LYS A 2 -13.77 3.14 22.37
CA LYS A 2 -14.84 2.95 21.38
C LYS A 2 -14.25 2.63 20.01
N ASN A 3 -14.80 1.64 19.30
CA ASN A 3 -14.46 1.31 17.92
C ASN A 3 -14.72 2.51 17.00
N ILE A 4 -13.71 3.35 16.76
CA ILE A 4 -13.79 4.45 15.79
C ILE A 4 -13.53 3.84 14.40
N GLN A 5 -14.58 3.75 13.58
CA GLN A 5 -14.46 3.32 12.18
C GLN A 5 -13.77 4.40 11.32
N GLY A 6 -13.36 4.01 10.10
CA GLY A 6 -12.86 4.95 9.09
C GLY A 6 -13.84 6.10 8.83
N GLY A 7 -13.35 7.26 8.41
CA GLY A 7 -14.22 8.42 8.26
C GLY A 7 -13.56 9.66 7.64
N HIS A 8 -14.41 10.66 7.40
CA HIS A 8 -14.06 11.95 6.81
C HIS A 8 -14.34 13.07 7.81
N LEU A 9 -13.46 14.06 7.91
CA LEU A 9 -13.74 15.24 8.73
C LEU A 9 -14.65 16.18 7.94
N THR A 10 -15.91 16.33 8.35
CA THR A 10 -16.82 17.33 7.80
C THR A 10 -17.02 18.44 8.82
N THR A 11 -16.65 19.69 8.48
CA THR A 11 -17.01 20.83 9.32
C THR A 11 -18.43 21.29 9.01
N ASN A 12 -19.33 21.14 9.99
CA ASN A 12 -20.70 21.62 9.90
C ASN A 12 -20.77 23.05 10.45
N ASN A 13 -20.29 24.03 9.67
CA ASN A 13 -20.58 25.43 9.93
C ASN A 13 -21.73 25.87 9.01
N LYS A 14 -22.82 26.41 9.60
CA LYS A 14 -24.11 26.66 8.92
C LYS A 14 -24.04 27.60 7.70
N SER A 15 -22.91 28.26 7.42
CA SER A 15 -22.72 29.10 6.24
C SER A 15 -21.79 28.53 5.16
N LYS A 16 -20.98 27.50 5.44
CA LYS A 16 -20.10 26.84 4.45
C LYS A 16 -19.83 25.38 4.86
N ARG A 17 -20.40 24.41 4.15
CA ARG A 17 -19.91 23.01 4.15
C ARG A 17 -18.53 22.99 3.50
N ALA A 18 -17.46 23.15 4.28
CA ALA A 18 -16.12 22.88 3.79
C ALA A 18 -15.84 21.38 3.98
N ASN A 19 -15.75 20.64 2.87
CA ASN A 19 -15.17 19.29 2.92
C ASN A 19 -13.70 19.44 3.32
N SER A 20 -13.36 18.99 4.52
CA SER A 20 -11.95 18.90 4.90
C SER A 20 -11.28 17.86 4.02
N GLY A 21 -10.09 18.16 3.53
CA GLY A 21 -9.26 17.17 2.85
C GLY A 21 -8.78 16.07 3.79
N LEU A 22 -8.94 16.22 5.11
CA LEU A 22 -8.49 15.23 6.09
C LEU A 22 -9.41 14.01 6.13
N LYS A 23 -8.81 12.84 5.91
CA LYS A 23 -9.47 11.54 5.88
C LYS A 23 -8.73 10.54 6.75
N PHE A 24 -9.48 9.64 7.37
CA PHE A 24 -8.96 8.55 8.18
C PHE A 24 -9.40 7.19 7.60
N LYS A 25 -8.45 6.28 7.41
CA LYS A 25 -8.74 4.90 6.99
C LYS A 25 -7.95 3.89 7.82
N GLU A 26 -8.63 2.79 8.12
CA GLU A 26 -8.00 1.58 8.62
C GLU A 26 -7.47 0.75 7.44
N ALA A 27 -6.44 -0.05 7.68
CA ALA A 27 -5.78 -0.86 6.68
C ALA A 27 -5.41 -2.23 7.25
N SER A 28 -5.53 -3.25 6.42
CA SER A 28 -5.06 -4.59 6.70
C SER A 28 -4.18 -5.08 5.55
N VAL A 29 -3.16 -5.86 5.90
CA VAL A 29 -2.31 -6.55 4.92
C VAL A 29 -2.46 -8.04 5.17
N ILE A 30 -2.96 -8.76 4.17
CA ILE A 30 -3.26 -10.19 4.25
C ILE A 30 -2.49 -10.90 3.14
N GLY A 31 -1.97 -12.09 3.44
CA GLY A 31 -1.25 -12.90 2.48
C GLY A 31 -2.14 -13.30 1.30
N ASN A 32 -1.73 -12.95 0.09
CA ASN A 32 -2.50 -13.24 -1.11
C ASN A 32 -2.57 -14.76 -1.37
N PRO A 33 -3.74 -15.33 -1.69
CA PRO A 33 -3.91 -16.76 -1.95
C PRO A 33 -3.10 -17.31 -3.13
N VAL A 34 -2.70 -16.46 -4.09
CA VAL A 34 -1.80 -16.84 -5.19
C VAL A 34 -0.49 -17.44 -4.67
N ALA A 35 -0.05 -17.07 -3.46
CA ALA A 35 1.12 -17.67 -2.83
C ALA A 35 1.01 -19.19 -2.65
N TYR A 36 -0.21 -19.72 -2.43
CA TYR A 36 -0.46 -21.16 -2.35
C TYR A 36 -0.21 -21.83 -3.70
N ALA A 37 -0.77 -21.30 -4.78
CA ALA A 37 -0.62 -21.83 -6.13
C ALA A 37 0.87 -21.78 -6.59
N MET A 38 1.58 -20.70 -6.27
CA MET A 38 3.02 -20.58 -6.54
C MET A 38 3.86 -21.63 -5.81
N GLY A 39 3.41 -22.12 -4.66
CA GLY A 39 4.08 -23.19 -3.91
C GLY A 39 3.96 -24.58 -4.54
N GLN A 40 2.90 -24.80 -5.34
CA GLN A 40 2.60 -26.08 -6.00
C GLN A 40 3.20 -26.19 -7.41
N ALA A 41 3.48 -25.05 -8.05
CA ALA A 41 4.03 -25.02 -9.40
C ALA A 41 5.55 -25.30 -9.41
N GLN A 42 5.98 -26.27 -10.21
CA GLN A 42 7.38 -26.74 -10.25
C GLN A 42 8.36 -25.69 -10.79
N TYR A 43 7.91 -24.81 -11.69
CA TYR A 43 8.74 -23.80 -12.34
C TYR A 43 8.52 -22.39 -11.80
N LEU A 44 7.74 -22.23 -10.72
CA LEU A 44 7.54 -20.95 -10.06
C LEU A 44 8.30 -20.90 -8.74
N CYS A 45 8.68 -19.70 -8.35
CA CYS A 45 9.29 -19.50 -7.05
C CYS A 45 8.27 -19.72 -5.94
N ARG A 46 8.66 -20.56 -4.97
CA ARG A 46 7.89 -20.70 -3.73
C ARG A 46 7.81 -19.35 -3.02
N SER A 47 6.60 -18.89 -2.78
CA SER A 47 6.39 -17.67 -2.00
C SER A 47 6.67 -17.94 -0.53
N LYS A 48 7.31 -16.98 0.14
CA LYS A 48 7.45 -16.98 1.61
C LYS A 48 6.20 -16.44 2.31
N ILE A 49 5.19 -16.02 1.54
CA ILE A 49 3.95 -15.49 2.07
C ILE A 49 3.01 -16.63 2.45
N LYS A 50 2.48 -16.59 3.68
CA LYS A 50 1.42 -17.51 4.13
C LYS A 50 0.08 -17.02 3.59
N PRO A 51 -0.61 -17.79 2.73
CA PRO A 51 -1.89 -17.38 2.15
C PRO A 51 -2.95 -17.21 3.25
N TYR A 52 -3.85 -16.25 3.07
CA TYR A 52 -4.97 -15.95 3.97
C TYR A 52 -4.60 -15.50 5.40
N MET A 53 -3.32 -15.38 5.72
CA MET A 53 -2.87 -14.96 7.05
C MET A 53 -2.66 -13.45 7.13
N PRO A 54 -3.08 -12.77 8.21
CA PRO A 54 -2.82 -11.35 8.41
C PRO A 54 -1.35 -11.09 8.73
N TYR A 55 -0.76 -10.12 8.04
CA TYR A 55 0.59 -9.59 8.30
C TYR A 55 0.56 -8.33 9.15
N TYR A 56 -0.46 -7.49 8.94
CA TYR A 56 -0.66 -6.25 9.66
C TYR A 56 -2.15 -5.90 9.72
N LEU A 57 -2.62 -5.42 10.87
CA LEU A 57 -4.00 -4.98 11.12
C LEU A 57 -3.94 -3.68 11.90
N SER A 58 -4.30 -2.58 11.27
CA SER A 58 -4.25 -1.26 11.90
C SER A 58 -5.22 -1.11 13.07
N THR A 59 -6.32 -1.88 13.08
CA THR A 59 -7.31 -1.91 14.15
C THR A 59 -6.75 -2.45 15.47
N LEU A 60 -5.72 -3.30 15.40
CA LEU A 60 -5.02 -3.84 16.56
C LEU A 60 -3.73 -3.05 16.87
N ASP A 61 -3.25 -2.26 15.92
CA ASP A 61 -2.16 -1.30 16.07
C ASP A 61 -2.70 0.14 16.33
N GLU A 62 -3.78 0.24 17.09
CA GLU A 62 -4.58 1.46 17.23
C GLU A 62 -3.73 2.67 17.62
N LYS A 63 -2.86 2.50 18.64
CA LYS A 63 -2.07 3.60 19.19
C LYS A 63 -1.08 4.16 18.17
N MET A 64 -0.28 3.30 17.52
CA MET A 64 0.74 3.79 16.57
C MET A 64 0.10 4.22 15.26
N TRP A 65 -0.93 3.52 14.79
CA TRP A 65 -1.61 3.85 13.55
C TRP A 65 -2.38 5.18 13.60
N ARG A 66 -3.00 5.51 14.74
CA ARG A 66 -3.76 6.75 14.89
C ARG A 66 -2.90 7.95 15.23
N SER A 67 -1.83 7.75 15.99
CA SER A 67 -0.94 8.85 16.41
C SER A 67 0.19 9.12 15.41
N GLY A 68 0.62 8.11 14.65
CA GLY A 68 1.85 8.19 13.85
C GLY A 68 3.13 8.23 14.69
N LEU A 69 3.06 7.97 16.00
CA LEU A 69 4.18 8.12 16.95
C LEU A 69 5.43 7.32 16.55
N SER A 70 5.26 6.12 16.01
CA SER A 70 6.38 5.27 15.58
C SER A 70 7.25 5.91 14.50
N ASP A 71 6.72 6.90 13.77
CA ASP A 71 7.38 7.49 12.62
C ASP A 71 7.84 8.93 12.84
N MET A 72 7.64 9.50 14.03
CA MET A 72 7.97 10.91 14.30
C MET A 72 9.47 11.22 14.20
N LEU A 73 10.33 10.21 14.35
CA LEU A 73 11.79 10.37 14.21
C LEU A 73 12.27 10.29 12.76
N TYR A 74 11.42 9.88 11.81
CA TYR A 74 11.81 9.84 10.40
C TYR A 74 11.79 11.24 9.80
N PRO A 75 12.87 11.72 9.15
CA PRO A 75 12.91 13.06 8.54
C PRO A 75 11.76 13.29 7.53
N SER A 76 11.33 12.24 6.84
CA SER A 76 10.23 12.30 5.87
C SER A 76 8.85 12.59 6.47
N THR A 77 8.71 12.50 7.79
CA THR A 77 7.49 12.91 8.50
C THR A 77 7.35 14.44 8.53
N TRP A 78 8.47 15.17 8.49
CA TRP A 78 8.50 16.62 8.69
C TRP A 78 8.83 17.40 7.42
N VAL A 79 9.49 16.77 6.45
CA VAL A 79 9.92 17.42 5.21
C VAL A 79 8.97 17.02 4.06
N PRO A 80 8.14 17.95 3.56
CA PRO A 80 7.27 17.69 2.41
C PRO A 80 8.07 17.28 1.16
N GLY A 81 7.51 16.37 0.36
CA GLY A 81 8.18 15.90 -0.87
C GLY A 81 9.16 14.74 -0.67
N MET A 82 9.45 14.36 0.58
CA MET A 82 10.23 13.16 0.89
C MET A 82 9.33 11.93 0.98
N ASN A 83 9.74 10.82 0.34
CA ASN A 83 9.01 9.54 0.36
C ASN A 83 7.52 9.68 -0.01
N GLU A 84 7.25 10.48 -1.05
CA GLU A 84 5.91 10.63 -1.61
C GLU A 84 5.48 9.40 -2.41
N VAL A 85 4.19 9.04 -2.33
CA VAL A 85 3.57 8.05 -3.20
C VAL A 85 3.30 8.70 -4.56
N SER A 86 4.22 8.49 -5.50
CA SER A 86 4.17 9.05 -6.85
C SER A 86 4.91 8.16 -7.85
N LEU A 87 4.43 8.11 -9.09
CA LEU A 87 5.12 7.45 -10.19
C LEU A 87 6.44 8.17 -10.54
N ASN A 88 6.43 9.50 -10.42
CA ASN A 88 7.50 10.33 -10.94
C ASN A 88 8.75 10.20 -10.06
N LYS A 89 9.89 9.96 -10.69
CA LYS A 89 11.18 9.87 -9.99
C LYS A 89 11.78 11.26 -9.69
N ASN A 90 11.44 12.26 -10.50
CA ASN A 90 11.90 13.64 -10.34
C ASN A 90 11.32 14.27 -9.07
N GLN A 91 12.17 14.93 -8.29
CA GLN A 91 11.81 15.50 -6.99
C GLN A 91 10.75 16.62 -7.12
N THR A 92 10.85 17.46 -8.15
CA THR A 92 9.89 18.54 -8.44
C THR A 92 8.50 17.99 -8.76
N ASP A 93 8.43 16.91 -9.55
CA ASP A 93 7.16 16.25 -9.88
C ASP A 93 6.59 15.47 -8.69
N LYS A 94 7.41 14.98 -7.76
CA LYS A 94 6.92 14.37 -6.51
C LYS A 94 6.21 15.39 -5.64
N PHE A 95 6.75 16.59 -5.51
CA PHE A 95 6.12 17.64 -4.72
C PHE A 95 4.77 18.09 -5.30
N LEU A 96 4.67 18.16 -6.63
CA LEU A 96 3.48 18.72 -7.31
C LEU A 96 2.43 17.68 -7.72
N LYS A 97 2.85 16.44 -7.99
CA LYS A 97 2.00 15.39 -8.60
C LYS A 97 1.92 14.12 -7.76
N SER A 98 2.34 14.13 -6.49
CA SER A 98 2.13 12.97 -5.61
C SER A 98 0.66 12.78 -5.24
N TRP A 99 0.33 11.55 -4.85
CA TRP A 99 -0.97 11.25 -4.25
C TRP A 99 -1.00 11.54 -2.74
N GLY A 100 0.18 11.55 -2.11
CA GLY A 100 0.39 11.93 -0.72
C GLY A 100 1.67 11.31 -0.14
N SER A 101 2.06 11.79 1.04
CA SER A 101 3.28 11.34 1.72
C SER A 101 3.11 9.93 2.32
N LEU A 102 4.16 9.11 2.23
CA LEU A 102 4.21 7.82 2.91
C LEU A 102 4.39 7.97 4.44
N TYR A 103 4.98 9.06 4.92
CA TYR A 103 5.23 9.28 6.36
C TYR A 103 4.42 10.47 6.92
N PRO A 104 3.99 10.43 8.20
CA PRO A 104 4.06 9.27 9.09
C PRO A 104 3.11 8.16 8.60
N ARG A 105 3.41 6.88 8.89
CA ARG A 105 2.57 5.74 8.48
C ARG A 105 1.39 5.60 9.44
N SER A 106 0.52 6.60 9.39
CA SER A 106 -0.74 6.70 10.10
C SER A 106 -1.93 6.55 9.17
N GLY A 107 -3.12 6.33 9.74
CA GLY A 107 -4.38 6.27 9.00
C GLY A 107 -4.87 7.61 8.45
N PHE A 108 -4.23 8.73 8.82
CA PHE A 108 -4.66 10.07 8.45
C PHE A 108 -3.92 10.62 7.23
N LEU A 109 -4.67 11.16 6.26
CA LEU A 109 -4.09 11.87 5.12
C LEU A 109 -4.96 13.05 4.71
N ASN A 110 -4.32 14.18 4.41
CA ASN A 110 -4.98 15.35 3.84
C ASN A 110 -5.01 15.24 2.30
N GLN A 111 -6.07 14.65 1.75
CA GLN A 111 -6.27 14.43 0.33
C GLN A 111 -7.77 14.45 -0.02
N LYS A 112 -8.16 15.28 -0.98
CA LYS A 112 -9.58 15.47 -1.38
C LYS A 112 -10.16 14.25 -2.11
N ASN A 113 -9.37 13.52 -2.88
CA ASN A 113 -9.83 12.35 -3.61
C ASN A 113 -9.74 11.07 -2.74
N GLU A 114 -10.82 10.29 -2.64
CA GLU A 114 -10.83 9.11 -1.76
C GLU A 114 -9.95 7.96 -2.23
N VAL A 115 -9.90 7.71 -3.53
CA VAL A 115 -9.09 6.63 -4.10
C VAL A 115 -7.61 6.91 -3.87
N LYS A 116 -7.17 8.16 -4.07
CA LYS A 116 -5.80 8.58 -3.74
C LYS A 116 -5.47 8.36 -2.27
N THR A 117 -6.39 8.78 -1.38
CA THR A 117 -6.22 8.54 0.06
C THR A 117 -6.05 7.08 0.38
N ALA A 118 -6.99 6.24 -0.05
CA ALA A 118 -6.97 4.83 0.26
C ALA A 118 -5.74 4.11 -0.33
N SER A 119 -5.28 4.52 -1.51
CA SER A 119 -4.05 4.02 -2.13
C SER A 119 -2.79 4.36 -1.30
N VAL A 120 -2.66 5.60 -0.83
CA VAL A 120 -1.55 6.02 0.04
C VAL A 120 -1.59 5.27 1.37
N ILE A 121 -2.78 5.11 1.94
CA ILE A 121 -2.97 4.36 3.19
C ILE A 121 -2.61 2.87 3.01
N ALA A 122 -2.97 2.25 1.89
CA ALA A 122 -2.54 0.89 1.56
C ALA A 122 -1.01 0.78 1.42
N ALA A 123 -0.37 1.76 0.77
CA ALA A 123 1.08 1.82 0.66
C ALA A 123 1.78 1.96 2.03
N ARG A 124 1.20 2.75 2.95
CA ARG A 124 1.69 2.88 4.33
C ARG A 124 1.63 1.57 5.10
N ALA A 125 0.49 0.87 5.04
CA ALA A 125 0.31 -0.42 5.70
C ALA A 125 1.31 -1.46 5.17
N LEU A 126 1.52 -1.50 3.85
CA LEU A 126 2.51 -2.39 3.25
C LEU A 126 3.95 -2.01 3.64
N ALA A 127 4.25 -0.72 3.80
CA ALA A 127 5.55 -0.26 4.29
C ALA A 127 5.79 -0.67 5.75
N VAL A 128 4.76 -0.70 6.61
CA VAL A 128 4.88 -1.27 7.97
C VAL A 128 5.26 -2.75 7.91
N VAL A 129 4.62 -3.53 7.02
CA VAL A 129 4.97 -4.95 6.80
C VAL A 129 6.37 -5.15 6.22
N SER A 130 6.83 -4.21 5.39
CA SER A 130 8.14 -4.24 4.75
C SER A 130 9.27 -3.98 5.74
N ASP A 131 9.11 -2.96 6.59
CA ASP A 131 10.12 -2.60 7.59
C ASP A 131 10.16 -3.60 8.76
N GLY A 132 9.05 -4.30 9.02
CA GLY A 132 8.94 -5.28 10.08
C GLY A 132 8.88 -4.66 11.48
N GLY A 133 9.34 -5.41 12.49
CA GLY A 133 9.36 -4.97 13.89
C GLY A 133 8.10 -5.37 14.69
N ALA A 134 7.86 -4.68 15.80
CA ALA A 134 6.85 -5.09 16.80
C ALA A 134 5.38 -4.85 16.38
N ARG A 135 5.13 -4.15 15.26
CA ARG A 135 3.79 -3.81 14.77
C ARG A 135 3.18 -4.89 13.86
N ILE A 136 3.94 -5.90 13.47
CA ILE A 136 3.52 -6.93 12.50
C ILE A 136 3.29 -8.28 13.20
N TYR A 137 2.37 -9.09 12.67
CA TYR A 137 2.09 -10.43 13.19
C TYR A 137 3.08 -11.49 12.72
N GLN A 138 3.59 -11.29 11.51
CA GLN A 138 4.48 -12.23 10.86
C GLN A 138 5.37 -11.50 9.88
N SER A 139 6.63 -11.91 9.83
CA SER A 139 7.59 -11.35 8.88
C SER A 139 7.18 -11.69 7.45
N SER A 140 7.31 -10.72 6.55
CA SER A 140 7.19 -10.92 5.10
C SER A 140 8.31 -11.79 4.50
N GLY A 141 9.23 -12.29 5.34
CA GLY A 141 10.30 -13.21 4.96
C GLY A 141 11.34 -12.56 4.05
N CYS A 142 11.43 -11.24 4.10
CA CYS A 142 12.29 -10.44 3.26
C CYS A 142 13.02 -9.38 4.08
N ALA A 143 14.33 -9.26 3.89
CA ALA A 143 15.17 -8.25 4.52
C ALA A 143 15.76 -7.23 3.51
N SER A 144 15.27 -7.21 2.26
CA SER A 144 15.82 -6.36 1.19
C SER A 144 14.82 -5.31 0.70
N ALA A 145 15.34 -4.19 0.20
CA ALA A 145 14.56 -3.15 -0.51
C ALA A 145 13.87 -3.67 -1.80
N ASP A 146 14.14 -4.90 -2.22
CA ASP A 146 13.67 -5.50 -3.48
C ASP A 146 12.37 -6.30 -3.37
N CYS A 147 11.95 -6.77 -2.18
CA CYS A 147 10.67 -7.48 -2.09
C CYS A 147 9.48 -6.57 -2.26
N MET A 148 9.57 -5.35 -1.74
CA MET A 148 8.51 -4.35 -1.85
C MET A 148 9.19 -3.03 -2.17
N LYS A 149 9.39 -2.77 -3.46
CA LYS A 149 9.95 -1.50 -3.93
C LYS A 149 9.11 -0.35 -3.38
N LYS A 150 9.75 0.75 -2.97
CA LYS A 150 9.05 2.00 -2.65
C LYS A 150 8.17 2.38 -3.84
N ASN A 151 6.86 2.49 -3.59
CA ASN A 151 5.83 2.62 -4.62
C ASN A 151 5.84 1.47 -5.66
N GLY A 152 5.73 0.23 -5.17
CA GLY A 152 5.63 -0.99 -5.98
C GLY A 152 4.42 -1.03 -6.91
N LYS A 153 4.19 -2.16 -7.57
CA LYS A 153 3.03 -2.31 -8.47
C LYS A 153 1.80 -2.77 -7.70
N TRP A 154 0.67 -2.17 -8.03
CA TRP A 154 -0.63 -2.38 -7.40
C TRP A 154 -1.68 -2.66 -8.46
N GLN A 155 -2.63 -3.51 -8.13
CA GLN A 155 -3.79 -3.81 -8.94
C GLN A 155 -5.03 -3.68 -8.07
N MET A 156 -5.96 -2.82 -8.43
CA MET A 156 -7.22 -2.67 -7.70
C MET A 156 -8.07 -3.93 -7.87
N ILE A 157 -8.60 -4.44 -6.76
CA ILE A 157 -9.56 -5.56 -6.73
C ILE A 157 -10.95 -5.11 -6.27
N SER A 158 -11.05 -3.96 -5.61
CA SER A 158 -12.30 -3.35 -5.17
C SER A 158 -12.14 -1.83 -5.07
N PRO A 159 -13.13 -1.03 -5.49
CA PRO A 159 -14.47 -1.44 -5.98
C PRO A 159 -14.50 -1.88 -7.44
N VAL A 160 -13.49 -1.54 -8.23
CA VAL A 160 -13.39 -1.90 -9.65
C VAL A 160 -12.18 -2.81 -9.84
N GLU A 161 -12.41 -4.00 -10.37
CA GLU A 161 -11.34 -4.95 -10.67
C GLU A 161 -10.55 -4.48 -11.89
N GLU A 162 -9.26 -4.23 -11.69
CA GLU A 162 -8.33 -3.90 -12.76
C GLU A 162 -7.71 -5.17 -13.35
N LYS A 163 -7.53 -5.19 -14.67
CA LYS A 163 -6.85 -6.30 -15.38
C LYS A 163 -5.34 -6.11 -15.51
N SER A 164 -4.84 -4.93 -15.13
CA SER A 164 -3.42 -4.59 -15.17
C SER A 164 -3.01 -4.01 -13.82
N CYS A 165 -1.70 -4.04 -13.54
CA CYS A 165 -1.15 -3.37 -12.37
C CYS A 165 -0.27 -2.20 -12.78
N ARG A 166 -0.01 -1.32 -11.82
CA ARG A 166 0.80 -0.13 -12.00
C ARG A 166 1.21 0.45 -10.65
N ALA A 167 2.21 1.32 -10.65
CA ALA A 167 2.51 2.09 -9.45
C ALA A 167 1.37 3.11 -9.19
N PHE A 168 1.20 3.51 -7.94
CA PHE A 168 0.33 4.64 -7.63
C PHE A 168 0.97 5.94 -8.14
N GLY A 169 0.16 6.93 -8.49
CA GLY A 169 0.66 8.22 -8.99
C GLY A 169 0.49 8.47 -10.49
N ILE A 170 -0.09 7.54 -11.25
CA ILE A 170 -0.21 7.67 -12.72
C ILE A 170 -1.54 8.30 -13.15
N GLU A 171 -2.61 8.03 -12.40
CA GLU A 171 -3.97 8.39 -12.82
C GLU A 171 -4.34 9.84 -12.48
N SER A 172 -5.06 10.47 -13.41
CA SER A 172 -5.72 11.74 -13.20
C SER A 172 -6.91 11.58 -12.23
N VAL A 173 -7.41 12.69 -11.69
CA VAL A 173 -8.57 12.65 -10.79
C VAL A 173 -9.81 12.15 -11.54
N GLU A 174 -9.91 12.47 -12.83
CA GLU A 174 -10.99 12.07 -13.73
C GLU A 174 -11.01 10.56 -13.92
N ALA A 175 -9.86 9.93 -14.17
CA ALA A 175 -9.73 8.49 -14.32
C ALA A 175 -10.07 7.70 -13.03
N LEU A 176 -10.06 8.37 -11.88
CA LEU A 176 -10.38 7.78 -10.58
C LEU A 176 -11.85 7.96 -10.17
N LYS A 177 -12.65 8.74 -10.90
CA LYS A 177 -14.05 9.05 -10.52
C LYS A 177 -14.91 7.79 -10.40
N ASP A 178 -14.78 6.89 -11.36
CA ASP A 178 -15.57 5.64 -11.42
C ASP A 178 -15.04 4.55 -10.47
N LYS A 179 -13.95 4.84 -9.75
CA LYS A 179 -13.31 3.92 -8.80
C LYS A 179 -13.60 4.28 -7.35
N VAL A 180 -14.46 5.28 -7.11
CA VAL A 180 -14.85 5.67 -5.76
C VAL A 180 -15.88 4.67 -5.25
N ASP A 181 -15.54 4.01 -4.15
CA ASP A 181 -16.46 3.14 -3.45
C ASP A 181 -17.45 3.95 -2.61
N LYS A 182 -18.71 3.54 -2.56
CA LYS A 182 -19.77 4.27 -1.83
C LYS A 182 -19.55 4.25 -0.31
N ASP A 183 -19.00 3.16 0.21
CA ASP A 183 -18.71 2.97 1.63
C ASP A 183 -17.26 3.35 1.96
N GLY A 184 -16.49 3.82 0.98
CA GLY A 184 -15.08 4.17 1.11
C GLY A 184 -14.19 2.96 1.37
N GLN A 185 -14.61 1.76 0.99
CA GLN A 185 -13.89 0.49 1.12
C GLN A 185 -13.09 0.21 -0.15
N TYR A 186 -11.83 -0.15 -0.02
CA TYR A 186 -10.96 -0.37 -1.16
C TYR A 186 -10.04 -1.55 -0.94
N GLY A 187 -9.70 -2.24 -2.03
CA GLY A 187 -8.80 -3.38 -2.00
C GLY A 187 -7.79 -3.33 -3.13
N TRP A 188 -6.54 -3.67 -2.83
CA TRP A 188 -5.48 -3.82 -3.82
C TRP A 188 -4.68 -5.09 -3.60
N THR A 189 -4.27 -5.70 -4.70
CA THR A 189 -3.17 -6.66 -4.73
C THR A 189 -1.85 -5.91 -4.89
N ALA A 190 -0.96 -6.05 -3.91
CA ALA A 190 0.42 -5.58 -3.99
C ALA A 190 1.31 -6.65 -4.61
N TRP A 191 1.97 -6.32 -5.71
CA TRP A 191 2.81 -7.24 -6.45
C TRP A 191 4.26 -7.18 -5.94
N ARG A 192 4.78 -8.35 -5.60
CA ARG A 192 6.16 -8.59 -5.19
C ARG A 192 6.91 -9.35 -6.28
N ASN A 193 8.15 -8.96 -6.52
CA ASN A 193 9.04 -9.74 -7.38
C ASN A 193 9.59 -10.95 -6.61
N TYR A 194 9.54 -12.12 -7.26
CA TYR A 194 10.17 -13.33 -6.76
C TYR A 194 11.34 -13.70 -7.65
N GLY A 195 12.49 -13.96 -7.01
CA GLY A 195 13.67 -14.51 -7.64
C GLY A 195 14.11 -15.74 -6.84
N CYS A 196 14.27 -16.86 -7.53
CA CYS A 196 14.74 -18.12 -6.96
C CYS A 196 15.42 -18.93 -8.06
N CYS A 197 16.32 -19.83 -7.67
CA CYS A 197 16.80 -20.87 -8.57
C CYS A 197 15.77 -22.00 -8.56
N ILE A 198 15.32 -22.44 -9.72
CA ILE A 198 14.57 -23.69 -9.84
C ILE A 198 15.60 -24.81 -9.65
N PRO A 199 15.50 -25.62 -8.59
CA PRO A 199 16.48 -26.67 -8.32
C PRO A 199 16.38 -27.75 -9.41
N GLY A 200 17.48 -28.00 -10.11
CA GLY A 200 17.63 -29.08 -11.08
C GLY A 200 19.09 -29.23 -11.51
N PRO A 201 19.55 -30.44 -11.88
CA PRO A 201 20.86 -30.61 -12.49
C PRO A 201 20.88 -29.90 -13.86
N GLY A 202 21.85 -29.03 -14.10
CA GLY A 202 21.99 -28.33 -15.38
C GLY A 202 22.69 -26.97 -15.29
N MET A 203 22.73 -26.27 -16.43
CA MET A 203 23.30 -24.92 -16.56
C MET A 203 22.16 -23.88 -16.59
N PHE A 204 22.44 -22.66 -16.14
CA PHE A 204 21.49 -21.55 -16.22
C PHE A 204 21.13 -21.27 -17.69
N ILE A 205 19.86 -21.47 -18.03
CA ILE A 205 19.31 -21.26 -19.38
C ILE A 205 18.46 -19.98 -19.49
N GLY A 206 18.05 -19.39 -18.37
CA GLY A 206 17.29 -18.14 -18.35
C GLY A 206 16.57 -17.88 -17.03
N SER A 207 15.96 -16.71 -16.92
CA SER A 207 15.09 -16.33 -15.81
C SER A 207 13.75 -15.81 -16.33
N SER A 208 12.68 -16.12 -15.63
CA SER A 208 11.35 -15.56 -15.90
C SER A 208 10.92 -14.74 -14.69
N ILE A 209 10.34 -13.56 -14.95
CA ILE A 209 9.74 -12.74 -13.90
C ILE A 209 8.26 -13.09 -13.86
N THR A 210 7.85 -13.80 -12.83
CA THR A 210 6.43 -14.06 -12.57
C THR A 210 5.90 -12.96 -11.67
N GLY A 211 4.94 -12.20 -12.19
CA GLY A 211 4.32 -11.08 -11.50
C GLY A 211 3.57 -10.22 -12.50
N CYS A 212 3.03 -9.10 -12.04
CA CYS A 212 2.36 -8.22 -12.99
C CYS A 212 3.37 -7.43 -13.84
N LEU A 213 3.36 -7.72 -15.14
CA LEU A 213 4.21 -7.15 -16.17
C LEU A 213 3.57 -5.85 -16.72
N ASN A 214 4.41 -4.88 -17.10
CA ASN A 214 3.95 -3.66 -17.76
C ASN A 214 3.88 -3.89 -19.27
#